data_AF-A0A8H8QX52-F1
#
_entry.id   AF-A0A8H8QX52-F1
#
_cell.length_a   1.000
_cell.length_b   1.000
_cell.length_c   1.000
_cell.angle_alpha   90.00
_cell.angle_beta   90.00
_cell.angle_gamma   90.00
#
_symmetry.space_group_name_H-M   'P 1'
#
loop_
_entity.id
_entity.type
_entity.pdbx_description
1 polymer ?
#
loop_
_entity_poly.entity_id
_entity_poly.type
_entity_poly.pdbx_seq_one_letter_code
_entity_poly.pdbx_strand_id
1 'polypeptide(L)'
;MRLSSPLPLKSFLKPKSKMSTSMSISSTSAIPTPIQPIFSSTYSQFQGTQELSTLLKPNGKWRLVENGRGIERRVRFRGFKKCWEFMDTVASECVVQKHHPEWSNVYNTTFIRWTTHSPPGLSEKDVLMARYCDEIAGKCGEVEDVGVDVLEESEVGRELVDRVGVEAGDCCVPKK
;
A
#
# COMPACT_ATOMS: atom_id res chain seq x y z
N MET A 1 -27.14 -47.53 -68.88
CA MET A 1 -26.61 -46.14 -68.93
C MET A 1 -26.09 -45.77 -67.54
N ARG A 2 -24.79 -45.48 -67.46
CA ARG A 2 -24.00 -44.88 -66.37
C ARG A 2 -24.31 -45.31 -64.91
N LEU A 3 -23.60 -46.35 -64.45
CA LEU A 3 -23.38 -46.63 -63.04
C LEU A 3 -22.15 -45.84 -62.55
N SER A 4 -22.36 -45.12 -61.44
CA SER A 4 -21.43 -44.21 -60.78
C SER A 4 -20.23 -44.96 -60.18
N SER A 5 -19.04 -44.46 -60.46
CA SER A 5 -17.75 -44.89 -59.89
C SER A 5 -17.63 -44.59 -58.39
N PRO A 6 -17.04 -45.47 -57.57
CA PRO A 6 -16.70 -45.19 -56.18
C PRO A 6 -15.40 -44.38 -56.04
N LEU A 7 -15.41 -43.43 -55.10
CA LEU A 7 -14.28 -42.56 -54.73
C LEU A 7 -13.22 -43.33 -53.89
N PRO A 8 -11.93 -42.97 -53.97
CA PRO A 8 -10.87 -43.65 -53.24
C PRO A 8 -10.78 -43.22 -51.76
N LEU A 9 -10.47 -44.21 -50.93
CA LEU A 9 -10.15 -44.11 -49.50
C LEU A 9 -8.96 -43.18 -49.25
N LYS A 10 -9.17 -42.13 -48.45
CA LYS A 10 -8.08 -41.28 -47.94
C LYS A 10 -7.35 -42.02 -46.82
N SER A 11 -6.05 -42.24 -47.03
CA SER A 11 -5.11 -42.82 -46.08
C SER A 11 -5.03 -42.00 -44.79
N PHE A 12 -5.19 -42.67 -43.65
CA PHE A 12 -4.91 -42.15 -42.31
C PHE A 12 -3.42 -41.86 -42.16
N LEU A 13 -3.05 -40.58 -42.11
CA LEU A 13 -1.73 -40.15 -41.66
C LEU A 13 -1.72 -40.05 -40.14
N LYS A 14 -0.91 -40.88 -39.49
CA LYS A 14 -0.62 -40.80 -38.05
C LYS A 14 0.13 -39.49 -37.75
N PRO A 15 -0.26 -38.70 -36.74
CA PRO A 15 0.52 -37.55 -36.31
C PRO A 15 1.85 -38.02 -35.69
N LYS A 16 2.96 -37.46 -36.19
CA LYS A 16 4.30 -37.66 -35.64
C LYS A 16 4.36 -37.06 -34.24
N SER A 17 4.67 -37.90 -33.25
CA SER A 17 5.08 -37.52 -31.91
C SER A 17 6.18 -36.47 -31.97
N LYS A 18 5.89 -35.24 -31.52
CA LYS A 18 6.90 -34.23 -31.23
C LYS A 18 7.39 -34.49 -29.81
N MET A 19 8.65 -34.88 -29.68
CA MET A 19 9.35 -34.89 -28.40
C MET A 19 9.37 -33.45 -27.86
N SER A 20 8.55 -33.20 -26.85
CA SER A 20 8.57 -31.95 -26.10
C SER A 20 9.74 -32.03 -25.13
N THR A 21 10.81 -31.32 -25.44
CA THR A 21 11.90 -31.05 -24.51
C THR A 21 11.30 -30.38 -23.26
N SER A 22 11.22 -31.15 -22.18
CA SER A 22 10.90 -30.66 -20.84
C SER A 22 12.00 -29.67 -20.43
N MET A 23 11.79 -28.38 -20.71
CA MET A 23 12.54 -27.34 -20.02
C MET A 23 11.96 -27.22 -18.62
N SER A 24 12.68 -27.80 -17.67
CA SER A 24 12.49 -27.53 -16.25
C SER A 24 12.70 -26.04 -16.03
N ILE A 25 11.62 -25.28 -16.00
CA ILE A 25 11.60 -23.95 -15.38
C ILE A 25 11.82 -24.17 -13.88
N SER A 26 13.09 -24.16 -13.48
CA SER A 26 13.46 -23.97 -12.09
C SER A 26 12.97 -22.59 -11.69
N SER A 27 11.73 -22.50 -11.18
CA SER A 27 11.25 -21.29 -10.53
C SER A 27 12.07 -21.14 -9.25
N THR A 28 13.20 -20.44 -9.35
CA THR A 28 13.87 -19.92 -8.18
C THR A 28 12.88 -18.96 -7.54
N SER A 29 12.21 -19.42 -6.47
CA SER A 29 11.45 -18.55 -5.58
C SER A 29 12.49 -17.62 -4.95
N ALA A 30 12.79 -16.52 -5.62
CA ALA A 30 13.62 -15.48 -5.07
C ALA A 30 12.87 -14.94 -3.86
N ILE A 31 13.44 -15.15 -2.66
CA ILE A 31 12.93 -14.56 -1.44
C ILE A 31 12.87 -13.04 -1.70
N PRO A 32 11.67 -12.42 -1.69
CA PRO A 32 11.57 -11.00 -1.97
C PRO A 32 12.42 -10.24 -0.96
N THR A 33 13.30 -9.37 -1.48
CA THR A 33 14.18 -8.55 -0.64
C THR A 33 13.32 -7.71 0.31
N PRO A 34 13.62 -7.71 1.63
CA PRO A 34 12.85 -6.90 2.58
C PRO A 34 12.93 -5.42 2.18
N ILE A 35 11.77 -4.78 2.08
CA ILE A 35 11.64 -3.36 1.74
C ILE A 35 12.35 -2.53 2.82
N GLN A 36 13.21 -1.61 2.41
CA GLN A 36 14.02 -0.78 3.31
C GLN A 36 13.51 0.67 3.32
N PRO A 37 13.52 1.35 4.47
CA PRO A 37 13.14 2.75 4.53
C PRO A 37 14.16 3.62 3.79
N ILE A 38 13.65 4.59 3.03
CA ILE A 38 14.42 5.62 2.34
C ILE A 38 14.11 6.95 3.02
N PHE A 39 15.14 7.56 3.61
CA PHE A 39 15.02 8.80 4.35
C PHE A 39 15.25 10.01 3.46
N SER A 40 14.54 11.10 3.76
CA SER A 40 14.78 12.42 3.20
C SER A 40 16.20 12.89 3.55
N SER A 41 16.81 13.70 2.69
CA SER A 41 18.18 14.17 2.88
C SER A 41 18.39 15.00 4.15
N THR A 42 17.32 15.52 4.75
CA THR A 42 17.35 16.28 6.01
C THR A 42 17.21 15.41 7.24
N TYR A 43 17.08 14.09 7.10
CA TYR A 43 16.82 13.17 8.20
C TYR A 43 17.87 12.07 8.25
N SER A 44 18.52 11.92 9.41
CA SER A 44 19.59 10.95 9.61
C SER A 44 19.07 9.52 9.51
N GLN A 45 19.68 8.70 8.66
CA GLN A 45 19.32 7.29 8.51
C GLN A 45 19.39 6.53 9.84
N PHE A 46 20.38 6.81 10.68
CA PHE A 46 20.52 6.16 11.99
C PHE A 46 19.36 6.53 12.92
N GLN A 47 19.09 7.83 13.06
CA GLN A 47 17.98 8.34 13.88
C GLN A 47 16.64 7.81 13.36
N GLY A 48 16.39 7.93 12.06
CA GLY A 48 15.15 7.49 11.44
C GLY A 48 14.90 6.00 11.57
N THR A 49 15.94 5.17 11.46
CA THR A 49 15.82 3.73 11.68
C THR A 49 15.44 3.43 13.13
N GLN A 50 16.08 4.09 14.09
CA GLN A 50 15.76 3.92 15.51
C GLN A 50 14.31 4.33 15.82
N GLU A 51 13.88 5.48 15.31
CA GLU A 51 12.56 6.02 15.58
C GLU A 51 11.43 5.22 14.89
N LEU A 52 11.63 4.79 13.64
CA LEU A 52 10.69 3.94 12.90
C LEU A 52 10.56 2.54 13.49
N SER A 53 11.61 2.01 14.12
CA SER A 53 11.57 0.67 14.73
C SER A 53 10.43 0.53 15.75
N THR A 54 10.00 1.64 16.35
CA THR A 54 8.89 1.66 17.30
C THR A 54 7.52 1.46 16.63
N LEU A 55 7.38 1.94 15.39
CA LEU A 55 6.15 1.90 14.58
C LEU A 55 6.05 0.62 13.74
N LEU A 56 7.17 0.15 13.17
CA LEU A 56 7.25 -0.97 12.22
C LEU A 56 7.52 -2.34 12.87
N LYS A 57 7.03 -2.57 14.09
CA LYS A 57 7.22 -3.86 14.79
C LYS A 57 6.47 -4.98 14.07
N PRO A 58 6.81 -6.27 14.28
CA PRO A 58 6.14 -7.42 13.63
C PRO A 58 4.61 -7.49 13.82
N ASN A 59 4.06 -6.83 14.84
CA ASN A 59 2.62 -6.65 15.06
C ASN A 59 2.26 -5.16 15.26
N GLY A 60 3.08 -4.28 14.68
CA GLY A 60 2.84 -2.85 14.65
C GLY A 60 1.66 -2.52 13.74
N LYS A 61 1.06 -1.36 13.98
CA LYS A 61 -0.11 -0.89 13.23
C LYS A 61 0.29 -0.15 11.94
N TRP A 62 1.57 0.19 11.79
CA TRP A 62 2.14 0.88 10.64
C TRP A 62 2.93 -0.09 9.76
N ARG A 63 2.89 0.14 8.45
CA ARG A 63 3.70 -0.57 7.45
C ARG A 63 4.51 0.43 6.64
N LEU A 64 5.67 0.01 6.19
CA LEU A 64 6.45 0.73 5.19
C LEU A 64 5.79 0.64 3.80
N VAL A 65 5.68 1.75 3.10
CA VAL A 65 5.19 1.79 1.71
C VAL A 65 6.19 1.06 0.80
N GLU A 66 5.71 0.48 -0.31
CA GLU A 66 6.53 -0.37 -1.18
C GLU A 66 7.80 0.30 -1.72
N ASN A 67 7.72 1.61 -1.98
CA ASN A 67 8.86 2.41 -2.44
C ASN A 67 9.82 2.83 -1.31
N GLY A 68 9.54 2.47 -0.06
CA GLY A 68 10.34 2.78 1.11
C GLY A 68 10.27 4.23 1.61
N ARG A 69 9.54 5.13 0.93
CA ARG A 69 9.58 6.58 1.18
C ARG A 69 8.47 7.10 2.10
N GLY A 70 7.66 6.20 2.65
CA GLY A 70 6.55 6.57 3.50
C GLY A 70 6.13 5.41 4.40
N ILE A 71 5.26 5.72 5.36
CA ILE A 71 4.59 4.73 6.20
C ILE A 71 3.10 4.91 6.10
N GLU A 72 2.37 3.82 6.18
CA GLU A 72 0.92 3.81 6.03
C GLU A 72 0.24 2.90 7.03
N ARG A 73 -1.00 3.24 7.33
CA ARG A 73 -1.84 2.56 8.30
C ARG A 73 -3.30 2.73 7.94
N ARG A 74 -4.11 1.74 8.30
CA ARG A 74 -5.56 1.85 8.38
C ARG A 74 -6.00 2.03 9.83
N VAL A 75 -6.98 2.89 10.06
CA VAL A 75 -7.60 3.14 11.36
C VAL A 75 -9.11 3.03 11.24
N ARG A 76 -9.75 2.25 12.11
CA ARG A 76 -11.21 2.01 12.09
C ARG A 76 -11.85 2.42 13.41
N PHE A 77 -13.09 2.89 13.33
CA PHE A 77 -13.87 3.34 14.48
C PHE A 77 -15.26 2.72 14.49
N ARG A 78 -16.02 2.89 15.58
CA ARG A 78 -17.41 2.38 15.68
C ARG A 78 -18.38 3.00 14.68
N GLY A 79 -18.07 4.16 14.11
CA GLY A 79 -18.92 4.86 13.16
C GLY A 79 -18.28 6.12 12.59
N PHE A 80 -18.93 6.72 11.60
CA PHE A 80 -18.43 7.90 10.88
C PHE A 80 -18.06 9.06 11.82
N LYS A 81 -18.91 9.39 12.80
CA LYS A 81 -18.67 10.52 13.70
C LYS A 81 -17.34 10.41 14.47
N LYS A 82 -17.01 9.22 14.98
CA LYS A 82 -15.75 8.97 15.69
C LYS A 82 -14.54 9.01 14.76
N CYS A 83 -14.71 8.51 13.54
CA CYS A 83 -13.71 8.60 12.50
C CYS A 83 -13.43 10.05 12.10
N TRP A 84 -14.48 10.86 11.95
CA TRP A 84 -14.35 12.29 11.66
C TRP A 84 -13.71 13.07 12.80
N GLU A 85 -14.07 12.79 14.07
CA GLU A 85 -13.40 13.39 15.24
C GLU A 85 -11.88 13.13 15.24
N PHE A 86 -11.46 11.92 14.89
CA PHE A 86 -10.04 11.58 14.70
C PHE A 86 -9.42 12.41 13.57
N MET A 87 -10.05 12.46 12.40
CA MET A 87 -9.53 13.18 11.24
C MET A 87 -9.41 14.68 11.49
N ASP A 88 -10.41 15.31 12.10
CA ASP A 88 -10.43 16.74 12.43
C ASP A 88 -9.32 17.13 13.41
N THR A 89 -9.08 16.29 14.41
CA THR A 89 -7.99 16.48 15.37
C THR A 89 -6.63 16.36 14.69
N VAL A 90 -6.43 15.34 13.83
CA VAL A 90 -5.20 15.18 13.03
C VAL A 90 -4.99 16.36 12.09
N ALA A 91 -6.04 16.83 11.41
CA ALA A 91 -5.98 17.96 10.50
C ALA A 91 -5.52 19.25 11.20
N SER A 92 -5.96 19.47 12.44
CA SER A 92 -5.51 20.60 13.26
C SER A 92 -3.99 20.56 13.51
N GLU A 93 -3.45 19.38 13.84
CA GLU A 93 -2.01 19.19 14.05
C GLU A 93 -1.21 19.33 12.75
N CYS A 94 -1.76 18.89 11.60
CA CYS A 94 -1.13 19.08 10.29
C CYS A 94 -0.80 20.55 10.01
N VAL A 95 -1.68 21.48 10.42
CA VAL A 95 -1.48 22.92 10.26
C VAL A 95 -0.33 23.42 11.12
N VAL A 96 -0.23 22.92 12.36
CA VAL A 96 0.86 23.26 13.29
C VAL A 96 2.20 22.77 12.76
N GLN A 97 2.27 21.49 12.35
CA GLN A 97 3.49 20.85 11.85
C GLN A 97 3.84 21.25 10.42
N LYS A 98 2.90 21.89 9.70
CA LYS A 98 2.98 22.16 8.25
C LYS A 98 3.36 20.89 7.49
N HIS A 99 2.62 19.82 7.77
CA HIS A 99 2.82 18.49 7.20
C HIS A 99 1.47 17.81 7.04
N HIS A 100 1.16 17.35 5.84
CA HIS A 100 -0.16 16.83 5.52
C HIS A 100 -0.04 15.36 5.10
N PRO A 101 -1.01 14.51 5.47
CA PRO A 101 -1.00 13.12 5.04
C PRO A 101 -1.54 13.01 3.62
N GLU A 102 -1.22 11.89 2.98
CA GLU A 102 -2.07 11.35 1.93
C GLU A 102 -3.08 10.43 2.63
N TRP A 103 -4.39 10.67 2.49
CA TRP A 103 -5.40 9.83 3.15
C TRP A 103 -6.64 9.63 2.30
N SER A 104 -7.36 8.55 2.61
CA SER A 104 -8.70 8.28 2.10
C SER A 104 -9.60 7.88 3.26
N ASN A 105 -10.88 8.23 3.18
CA ASN A 105 -11.87 7.89 4.19
C ASN A 105 -13.08 7.24 3.53
N VAL A 106 -13.53 6.13 4.11
CA VAL A 106 -14.77 5.44 3.77
C VAL A 106 -15.51 5.14 5.06
N TYR A 107 -16.58 5.91 5.30
CA TYR A 107 -17.41 5.78 6.50
C TYR A 107 -16.58 5.83 7.81
N ASN A 108 -16.44 4.71 8.50
CA ASN A 108 -15.80 4.61 9.80
C ASN A 108 -14.31 4.22 9.70
N THR A 109 -13.75 4.18 8.51
CA THR A 109 -12.38 3.74 8.25
C THR A 109 -11.60 4.84 7.52
N THR A 110 -10.41 5.15 8.02
CA THR A 110 -9.46 6.05 7.37
C THR A 110 -8.18 5.28 7.09
N PHE A 111 -7.75 5.34 5.83
CA PHE A 111 -6.40 4.93 5.44
C PHE A 111 -5.53 6.19 5.38
N ILE A 112 -4.37 6.14 6.01
CA ILE A 112 -3.45 7.27 6.13
C ILE A 112 -2.04 6.84 5.74
N ARG A 113 -1.37 7.69 4.96
CA ARG A 113 0.03 7.60 4.60
C ARG A 113 0.75 8.90 4.92
N TRP A 114 1.90 8.77 5.56
CA TRP A 114 2.84 9.85 5.80
C TRP A 114 4.07 9.65 4.93
N THR A 115 4.40 10.68 4.16
CA THR A 115 5.60 10.76 3.34
C THR A 115 6.01 12.23 3.20
N THR A 116 7.30 12.49 3.02
CA THR A 116 7.79 13.82 2.68
C THR A 116 8.13 13.88 1.19
N HIS A 117 7.47 14.79 0.47
CA HIS A 117 7.67 14.97 -0.97
C HIS A 117 8.94 15.76 -1.31
N SER A 118 9.36 16.68 -0.43
CA SER A 118 10.49 17.57 -0.68
C SER A 118 11.26 17.95 0.61
N PRO A 119 12.56 17.61 0.71
CA PRO A 119 13.27 16.63 -0.12
C PRO A 119 12.64 15.23 0.03
N PRO A 120 12.60 14.41 -1.04
CA PRO A 120 11.83 13.17 -1.05
C PRO A 120 12.37 12.11 -0.08
N GLY A 121 11.47 11.46 0.66
CA GLY A 121 11.76 10.34 1.57
C GLY A 121 11.05 10.48 2.93
N LEU A 122 11.29 9.57 3.85
CA LEU A 122 10.79 9.68 5.23
C LEU A 122 11.53 10.81 5.97
N SER A 123 10.82 11.63 6.72
CA SER A 123 11.37 12.65 7.62
C SER A 123 10.90 12.47 9.06
N GLU A 124 11.48 13.25 9.98
CA GLU A 124 11.05 13.31 11.38
C GLU A 124 9.56 13.64 11.52
N LYS A 125 9.02 14.48 10.61
CA LYS A 125 7.60 14.86 10.62
C LYS A 125 6.67 13.69 10.34
N ASP A 126 7.07 12.76 9.47
CA ASP A 126 6.30 11.55 9.17
C ASP A 126 6.16 10.67 10.42
N VAL A 127 7.26 10.50 11.16
CA VAL A 127 7.29 9.73 12.40
C VAL A 127 6.48 10.43 13.50
N LEU A 128 6.64 11.74 13.65
CA LEU A 128 5.91 12.55 14.63
C LEU A 128 4.40 12.44 14.41
N MET A 129 3.95 12.65 13.17
CA MET A 129 2.54 12.61 12.84
C MET A 129 1.96 11.20 12.93
N ALA A 130 2.72 10.16 12.58
CA ALA A 130 2.29 8.78 12.78
C ALA A 130 2.03 8.45 14.26
N ARG A 131 2.94 8.87 15.17
CA ARG A 131 2.75 8.71 16.61
C ARG A 131 1.56 9.50 17.14
N TYR A 132 1.37 10.73 16.63
CA TYR A 132 0.20 11.53 16.98
C TYR A 132 -1.10 10.83 16.56
N CYS A 133 -1.14 10.25 15.37
CA CYS A 133 -2.29 9.44 14.93
C CYS A 133 -2.56 8.26 15.87
N ASP A 134 -1.54 7.55 16.36
CA ASP A 134 -1.72 6.45 17.33
C ASP A 134 -2.40 6.94 18.62
N GLU A 135 -1.96 8.09 19.14
CA GLU A 135 -2.53 8.72 20.34
C GLU A 135 -3.99 9.11 20.14
N ILE A 136 -4.29 9.85 19.06
CA ILE A 136 -5.65 10.34 18.78
C ILE A 136 -6.59 9.18 18.45
N ALA A 137 -6.11 8.14 17.75
CA ALA A 137 -6.90 6.93 17.48
C ALA A 137 -7.33 6.25 18.79
N GLY A 138 -6.42 6.12 19.76
CA GLY A 138 -6.75 5.60 21.09
C GLY A 138 -7.80 6.45 21.82
N LYS A 139 -7.64 7.78 21.82
CA LYS A 139 -8.60 8.72 22.42
C LYS A 139 -9.98 8.69 21.75
N CYS A 140 -10.02 8.46 20.44
CA CYS A 140 -11.26 8.38 19.66
C CYS A 140 -11.92 6.99 19.70
N GLY A 141 -11.34 6.02 20.43
CA GLY A 141 -11.91 4.69 20.57
C GLY A 141 -11.79 3.87 19.29
N GLU A 142 -10.58 3.83 18.72
CA GLU A 142 -10.24 2.88 17.66
C GLU A 142 -10.73 1.47 18.00
N VAL A 143 -11.27 0.78 17.01
CA VAL A 143 -11.64 -0.64 17.09
C VAL A 143 -10.62 -1.47 16.33
N GLU A 144 -10.14 -2.54 16.95
CA GLU A 144 -9.26 -3.50 16.27
C GLU A 144 -10.08 -4.35 15.30
N ASP A 145 -9.53 -4.60 14.12
CA ASP A 145 -10.18 -5.37 13.08
C ASP A 145 -10.18 -6.87 13.44
N VAL A 146 -11.38 -7.42 13.66
CA VAL A 146 -11.60 -8.86 13.88
C VAL A 146 -12.30 -9.42 12.64
N GLY A 147 -11.57 -9.87 11.60
CA GLY A 147 -12.20 -10.53 10.44
C GLY A 147 -11.40 -10.57 9.13
N VAL A 148 -11.88 -11.39 8.18
CA VAL A 148 -11.25 -11.73 6.89
C VAL A 148 -11.47 -10.66 5.80
N ASP A 149 -12.48 -9.81 5.97
CA ASP A 149 -12.86 -8.73 5.02
C ASP A 149 -11.90 -7.51 5.07
N VAL A 150 -10.84 -7.61 5.87
CA VAL A 150 -9.90 -6.53 6.20
C VAL A 150 -8.76 -6.41 5.18
N LEU A 151 -8.54 -7.42 4.33
CA LEU A 151 -7.54 -7.29 3.27
C LEU A 151 -8.09 -6.46 2.10
N GLU A 152 -9.29 -6.76 1.63
CA GLU A 152 -9.90 -6.07 0.48
C GLU A 152 -10.15 -4.58 0.74
N GLU A 153 -10.78 -4.20 1.86
CA GLU A 153 -11.02 -2.78 2.17
C GLU A 153 -9.71 -1.96 2.32
N SER A 154 -8.57 -2.63 2.61
CA SER A 154 -7.27 -1.99 2.89
C SER A 154 -6.57 -1.71 1.58
N GLU A 155 -6.77 -2.62 0.62
CA GLU A 155 -6.36 -2.45 -0.75
C GLU A 155 -7.15 -1.34 -1.43
N VAL A 156 -8.48 -1.30 -1.27
CA VAL A 156 -9.31 -0.21 -1.82
C VAL A 156 -8.88 1.15 -1.24
N GLY A 157 -8.69 1.25 0.07
CA GLY A 157 -8.24 2.49 0.72
C GLY A 157 -6.87 2.94 0.21
N ARG A 158 -5.93 2.00 0.04
CA ARG A 158 -4.59 2.27 -0.49
C ARG A 158 -4.62 2.70 -1.95
N GLU A 159 -5.39 2.01 -2.79
CA GLU A 159 -5.54 2.33 -4.22
C GLU A 159 -6.04 3.76 -4.40
N LEU A 160 -7.00 4.20 -3.58
CA LEU A 160 -7.49 5.59 -3.61
C LEU A 160 -6.38 6.59 -3.25
N VAL A 161 -5.57 6.30 -2.24
CA VAL A 161 -4.46 7.18 -1.85
C VAL A 161 -3.37 7.21 -2.92
N ASP A 162 -3.00 6.06 -3.49
CA ASP A 162 -2.01 5.99 -4.57
C ASP A 162 -2.41 6.84 -5.78
N ARG A 163 -3.69 6.80 -6.16
CA ARG A 163 -4.22 7.62 -7.25
C ARG A 163 -4.18 9.11 -6.91
N VAL A 164 -4.65 9.50 -5.73
CA VAL A 164 -4.74 10.92 -5.34
C VAL A 164 -3.36 11.53 -5.06
N GLY A 165 -2.44 10.78 -4.46
CA GLY A 165 -1.07 11.26 -4.18
C GLY A 165 -0.31 11.66 -5.45
N VAL A 166 -0.53 10.94 -6.55
CA VAL A 166 0.05 11.27 -7.86
C VAL A 166 -0.57 12.55 -8.44
N GLU A 167 -1.86 12.78 -8.24
CA GLU A 167 -2.60 13.93 -8.83
C GLU A 167 -2.48 15.22 -8.02
N ALA A 168 -2.37 15.14 -6.69
CA ALA A 168 -2.42 16.30 -5.79
C ALA A 168 -1.17 17.19 -5.83
N GLY A 169 -0.02 16.67 -6.26
CA GLY A 169 1.25 17.40 -6.33
C GLY A 169 1.85 17.73 -4.96
N ASP A 170 2.88 18.59 -4.92
CA ASP A 170 3.65 18.91 -3.72
C ASP A 170 2.84 19.75 -2.72
N CYS A 171 2.15 19.07 -1.79
CA CYS A 171 1.29 19.69 -0.77
C CYS A 171 2.08 20.41 0.35
N CYS A 172 3.40 20.24 0.39
CA CYS A 172 4.29 20.78 1.42
C CYS A 172 4.80 22.20 1.13
N VAL A 173 4.55 22.74 -0.08
CA VAL A 173 4.98 24.10 -0.45
C VAL A 173 3.85 25.09 -0.22
N PRO A 174 4.07 26.22 0.49
CA PRO A 174 3.07 27.27 0.61
C PRO A 174 2.63 27.74 -0.77
N LYS A 175 1.32 27.64 -1.05
CA LYS A 175 0.74 28.24 -2.26
C LYS A 175 0.83 29.76 -2.10
N LYS A 176 1.49 30.42 -3.07
CA LYS A 176 1.61 31.88 -3.14
C LYS A 176 0.26 32.55 -3.32
#